data_AF-A0A3D8GVL5-F1
#
_entry.id   AF-A0A3D8GVL5-F1
#
_cell.length_a   1.000
_cell.length_b   1.000
_cell.length_c   1.000
_cell.angle_alpha   90.00
_cell.angle_beta   90.00
_cell.angle_gamma   90.00
#
_symmetry.space_group_name_H-M   'P 1'
#
loop_
_entity.id
_entity.type
_entity.pdbx_description
1 polymer ?
#
loop_
_entity_poly.entity_id
_entity_poly.type
_entity_poly.pdbx_seq_one_letter_code
_entity_poly.pdbx_strand_id
1 'polypeptide(L)'
;MSTALTYLASLVVIVISVMVTLYFKAELERMFREKSGVFAFHVCNVLIILMASFAVHAVMDFMLKKGINYLQQMAILLAIIIPIYIAGHFAYEKYKFLNRKYLKTENGKVLIINEKYLRR
;
A
#
# COMPACT_ATOMS: atom_id res chain seq x y z
N MET A 1 -26.62 -1.23 10.71
CA MET A 1 -26.52 -1.00 9.25
C MET A 1 -25.60 0.18 8.89
N SER A 2 -25.74 1.35 9.53
CA SER A 2 -24.95 2.55 9.21
C SER A 2 -23.44 2.44 9.52
N THR A 3 -23.03 1.79 10.61
CA THR A 3 -21.59 1.67 10.96
C THR A 3 -20.82 0.77 9.99
N ALA A 4 -21.45 -0.33 9.54
CA ALA A 4 -20.85 -1.24 8.58
C ALA A 4 -20.58 -0.54 7.24
N LEU A 5 -21.48 0.35 6.81
CA LEU A 5 -21.29 1.15 5.60
C LEU A 5 -20.11 2.13 5.73
N THR A 6 -19.96 2.81 6.88
CA THR A 6 -18.83 3.70 7.16
C THR A 6 -17.49 2.95 7.03
N TYR A 7 -17.38 1.78 7.67
CA TYR A 7 -16.16 0.96 7.60
C TYR A 7 -15.93 0.35 6.23
N LEU A 8 -16.98 -0.02 5.50
CA LEU A 8 -16.85 -0.55 4.14
C LEU A 8 -16.31 0.51 3.19
N ALA A 9 -16.83 1.75 3.25
CA ALA A 9 -16.30 2.87 2.47
C ALA A 9 -14.83 3.15 2.83
N SER A 10 -14.52 3.16 4.13
CA SER A 10 -13.15 3.33 4.63
C SER A 10 -12.22 2.23 4.11
N LEU A 11 -12.67 0.98 4.10
CA LEU A 11 -11.92 -0.18 3.63
C LEU A 11 -11.59 -0.06 2.13
N VAL A 12 -12.54 0.34 1.30
CA VAL A 12 -12.31 0.58 -0.13
C VAL A 12 -11.19 1.61 -0.33
N VAL A 13 -11.25 2.71 0.42
CA VAL A 13 -10.22 3.77 0.37
C VAL A 13 -8.87 3.26 0.85
N ILE A 14 -8.83 2.44 1.91
CA ILE A 14 -7.58 1.81 2.39
C ILE A 14 -6.96 0.96 1.29
N VAL A 15 -7.74 0.07 0.66
CA VAL A 15 -7.23 -0.84 -0.39
C VAL A 15 -6.68 -0.05 -1.58
N ILE A 16 -7.41 0.96 -2.06
CA ILE A 16 -6.96 1.81 -3.17
C ILE A 16 -5.68 2.56 -2.78
N SER A 17 -5.66 3.15 -1.59
CA SER A 17 -4.51 3.91 -1.11
C SER A 17 -3.27 3.04 -0.94
N VAL A 18 -3.41 1.79 -0.47
CA VAL A 18 -2.31 0.82 -0.38
C VAL A 18 -1.72 0.57 -1.76
N MET A 19 -2.54 0.32 -2.78
CA MET A 19 -2.05 0.09 -4.15
C MET A 19 -1.32 1.30 -4.72
N VAL A 20 -1.89 2.49 -4.55
CA VAL A 20 -1.31 3.75 -5.05
C VAL A 20 0.01 4.07 -4.34
N THR A 21 0.05 3.99 -3.01
CA THR A 21 1.25 4.30 -2.23
C THR A 21 2.39 3.31 -2.47
N LEU A 22 2.10 2.02 -2.64
CA LEU A 22 3.12 1.03 -3.02
C LEU A 22 3.66 1.27 -4.44
N TYR A 23 2.81 1.68 -5.37
CA TYR A 23 3.24 2.07 -6.71
C TYR A 23 4.18 3.28 -6.67
N PHE A 24 3.79 4.35 -5.98
CA PHE A 24 4.65 5.53 -5.82
C PHE A 24 5.95 5.21 -5.10
N LYS A 25 5.92 4.38 -4.04
CA LYS A 25 7.14 3.91 -3.38
C LYS A 25 8.10 3.26 -4.38
N ALA A 26 7.60 2.37 -5.24
CA ALA A 26 8.43 1.70 -6.22
C ALA A 26 9.02 2.65 -7.27
N GLU A 27 8.26 3.67 -7.67
CA GLU A 27 8.73 4.70 -8.59
C GLU A 27 9.79 5.60 -7.95
N LEU A 28 9.60 5.99 -6.69
CA LEU A 28 10.59 6.76 -5.92
C LEU A 28 11.88 5.96 -5.71
N GLU A 29 11.79 4.69 -5.31
CA GLU A 29 12.95 3.78 -5.21
C GLU A 29 13.71 3.71 -6.55
N ARG A 30 12.99 3.71 -7.68
CA ARG A 30 13.59 3.71 -9.03
C ARG A 30 14.28 5.04 -9.34
N MET A 31 13.66 6.17 -9.02
CA MET A 31 14.20 7.51 -9.25
C MET A 31 15.46 7.78 -8.41
N PHE A 32 15.43 7.44 -7.12
CA PHE A 32 16.54 7.67 -6.20
C PHE A 32 17.63 6.59 -6.27
N ARG A 33 17.45 5.56 -7.11
CA ARG A 33 18.35 4.39 -7.22
C ARG A 33 18.61 3.71 -5.87
N GLU A 34 17.70 3.86 -4.92
CA GLU A 34 17.83 3.28 -3.60
C GLU A 34 17.66 1.77 -3.68
N LYS A 35 18.59 1.04 -3.06
CA LYS A 35 18.45 -0.40 -2.86
C LYS A 35 17.41 -0.61 -1.77
N SER A 36 16.17 -0.90 -2.18
CA SER A 36 15.07 -1.52 -1.44
C SER A 36 15.08 -1.37 0.09
N GLY A 37 14.03 -0.74 0.64
CA GLY A 37 13.72 -0.88 2.07
C GLY A 37 13.89 0.36 2.93
N VAL A 38 13.67 1.56 2.37
CA VAL A 38 13.60 2.76 3.21
C VAL A 38 12.38 2.67 4.12
N PHE A 39 12.62 2.38 5.39
CA PHE A 39 11.59 2.27 6.42
C PHE A 39 10.72 3.53 6.50
N ALA A 40 11.31 4.71 6.29
CA ALA A 40 10.58 5.97 6.25
C ALA A 40 9.47 5.99 5.19
N PHE A 41 9.66 5.37 4.02
CA PHE A 41 8.58 5.29 3.02
C PHE A 41 7.41 4.42 3.48
N HIS A 42 7.68 3.35 4.25
CA HIS A 42 6.61 2.53 4.82
C HIS A 42 5.81 3.32 5.85
N VAL A 43 6.48 4.05 6.75
CA VAL A 43 5.83 4.91 7.75
C VAL A 43 4.99 5.99 7.07
N CYS A 44 5.55 6.70 6.09
CA CYS A 44 4.83 7.72 5.33
C CYS A 44 3.60 7.14 4.63
N ASN A 45 3.72 5.97 4.00
CA ASN A 45 2.59 5.32 3.33
C ASN A 45 1.46 5.01 4.31
N VAL A 46 1.78 4.41 5.47
CA VAL A 46 0.78 4.10 6.51
C VAL A 46 0.09 5.38 7.01
N LEU A 47 0.84 6.47 7.22
CA LEU A 47 0.27 7.75 7.64
C LEU A 47 -0.66 8.35 6.58
N ILE A 48 -0.26 8.33 5.31
CA ILE A 48 -1.10 8.83 4.21
C ILE A 48 -2.39 8.01 4.09
N ILE A 49 -2.30 6.68 4.18
CA ILE A 49 -3.47 5.80 4.14
C ILE A 49 -4.38 6.08 5.35
N LEU A 50 -3.80 6.30 6.54
CA LEU A 50 -4.55 6.65 7.74
C LEU A 50 -5.29 7.98 7.55
N MET A 51 -4.62 9.02 7.06
CA MET A 51 -5.25 10.33 6.81
C MET A 51 -6.39 10.22 5.80
N ALA A 52 -6.18 9.52 4.67
CA ALA A 52 -7.18 9.36 3.62
C ALA A 52 -8.40 8.56 4.11
N SER A 53 -8.17 7.44 4.78
CA SER A 53 -9.24 6.60 5.32
C SER A 53 -10.00 7.28 6.46
N PHE A 54 -9.30 8.01 7.32
CA PHE A 54 -9.92 8.77 8.40
C PHE A 54 -10.82 9.89 7.87
N ALA A 55 -10.39 10.61 6.83
CA ALA A 55 -11.21 11.64 6.20
C ALA A 55 -12.52 11.07 5.66
N VAL A 56 -12.48 9.93 4.95
CA VAL A 56 -13.70 9.29 4.44
C VAL A 56 -14.57 8.74 5.56
N HIS A 57 -13.96 8.16 6.59
CA HIS A 57 -14.68 7.69 7.77
C HIS A 57 -15.45 8.84 8.44
N ALA A 58 -14.80 9.99 8.61
CA ALA A 58 -15.39 11.16 9.23
C ALA A 58 -16.55 11.75 8.41
N VAL A 59 -16.40 11.82 7.08
CA VAL A 59 -17.47 12.27 6.18
C VAL A 59 -18.69 11.34 6.26
N MET A 60 -18.45 10.03 6.25
CA MET A 60 -19.52 9.04 6.33
C MET A 60 -20.27 9.11 7.68
N ASP A 61 -19.56 9.22 8.79
CA ASP A 61 -20.19 9.35 10.11
C ASP A 61 -20.94 10.68 10.27
N PHE A 62 -20.42 11.78 9.71
CA PHE A 62 -21.13 13.05 9.64
C PHE A 62 -22.44 12.94 8.86
N MET A 63 -22.42 12.33 7.66
CA MET A 63 -23.63 12.11 6.85
C MET A 63 -24.66 11.24 7.58
N LEU A 64 -24.20 10.28 8.39
CA LEU A 64 -25.04 9.37 9.16
C LEU A 64 -25.44 9.93 10.53
N LYS A 65 -25.13 11.21 10.82
CA LYS A 65 -25.42 11.92 12.08
C LYS A 65 -24.94 11.16 13.32
N LYS A 66 -23.75 10.55 13.23
CA LYS A 66 -23.11 9.88 14.36
C LYS A 66 -22.02 10.76 14.98
N GLY A 67 -21.87 10.64 16.30
CA GLY A 67 -20.73 11.21 17.00
C GLY A 67 -19.46 10.42 16.71
N ILE A 68 -18.35 11.11 16.45
CA ILE A 68 -17.05 10.51 16.19
C ILE A 68 -16.20 10.57 17.47
N ASN A 69 -15.77 9.40 17.95
CA ASN A 69 -14.63 9.32 18.85
C ASN A 69 -13.35 9.22 18.02
N TYR A 70 -12.69 10.36 17.79
CA TYR A 70 -11.54 10.49 16.89
C TYR A 70 -10.42 9.49 17.23
N LEU A 71 -10.06 9.38 18.51
CA LEU A 71 -8.95 8.54 18.96
C LEU A 71 -9.26 7.05 18.78
N GLN A 72 -10.49 6.64 19.13
CA GLN A 72 -10.95 5.27 18.94
C GLN A 72 -10.97 4.91 17.45
N GLN A 73 -11.46 5.79 16.58
CA GLN A 73 -11.55 5.52 15.15
C GLN A 73 -10.18 5.46 14.48
N MET A 74 -9.24 6.33 14.87
CA MET A 74 -7.86 6.23 14.38
C MET A 74 -7.22 4.88 14.76
N ALA A 75 -7.42 4.40 16.00
CA ALA A 75 -6.88 3.12 16.43
C ALA A 75 -7.45 1.93 15.63
N ILE A 76 -8.77 1.92 15.39
CA ILE A 76 -9.43 0.88 14.60
C ILE A 76 -8.95 0.91 13.15
N LEU A 77 -8.89 2.08 12.52
CA LEU A 77 -8.39 2.20 11.16
C LEU A 77 -6.94 1.76 11.05
N LEU A 78 -6.08 2.13 12.01
CA LEU A 78 -4.69 1.66 12.04
C LEU A 78 -4.61 0.12 12.11
N ALA A 79 -5.43 -0.51 12.96
CA ALA A 79 -5.50 -1.96 13.10
C ALA A 79 -5.94 -2.66 11.79
N ILE A 80 -6.72 -1.99 10.95
CA ILE A 80 -7.13 -2.48 9.62
C ILE A 80 -6.03 -2.21 8.58
N ILE A 81 -5.40 -1.04 8.61
CA ILE A 81 -4.40 -0.61 7.63
C ILE A 81 -3.15 -1.50 7.70
N ILE A 82 -2.64 -1.81 8.89
CA ILE A 82 -1.41 -2.58 9.06
C ILE A 82 -1.45 -3.94 8.32
N PRO A 83 -2.41 -4.84 8.57
CA PRO A 83 -2.44 -6.14 7.90
C PRO A 83 -2.67 -6.01 6.39
N ILE A 84 -3.50 -5.06 5.93
CA ILE A 84 -3.74 -4.85 4.50
C ILE A 84 -2.50 -4.31 3.81
N TYR A 85 -1.80 -3.37 4.44
CA TYR A 85 -0.56 -2.81 3.91
C TYR A 85 0.53 -3.87 3.80
N ILE A 86 0.70 -4.71 4.84
CA ILE A 86 1.65 -5.82 4.84
C ILE A 86 1.32 -6.81 3.71
N ALA A 87 0.06 -7.23 3.60
CA ALA A 87 -0.38 -8.13 2.54
C ALA A 87 -0.17 -7.53 1.14
N GLY A 88 -0.53 -6.26 0.96
CA GLY A 88 -0.31 -5.51 -0.28
C GLY A 88 1.17 -5.40 -0.63
N HIS A 89 2.03 -5.14 0.35
CA HIS A 89 3.48 -5.07 0.17
C HIS A 89 4.05 -6.39 -0.35
N PHE A 90 3.73 -7.51 0.30
CA PHE A 90 4.20 -8.82 -0.14
C PHE A 90 3.66 -9.21 -1.51
N ALA A 91 2.39 -8.92 -1.80
CA ALA A 91 1.81 -9.14 -3.12
C ALA A 91 2.53 -8.31 -4.20
N TYR A 92 2.84 -7.05 -3.89
CA TYR A 92 3.54 -6.14 -4.79
C TYR A 92 4.98 -6.57 -5.05
N GLU A 93 5.72 -6.99 -4.01
CA GLU A 93 7.06 -7.53 -4.16
C GLU A 93 7.08 -8.82 -4.99
N LYS A 94 6.12 -9.72 -4.77
CA LYS A 94 5.96 -10.94 -5.57
C LYS A 94 5.67 -10.60 -7.05
N TYR A 95 4.79 -9.64 -7.30
CA TYR A 95 4.50 -9.16 -8.65
C TYR A 95 5.75 -8.53 -9.32
N LYS A 96 6.50 -7.70 -8.59
CA LYS A 96 7.76 -7.11 -9.06
C LYS A 96 8.80 -8.19 -9.38
N PHE A 97 8.90 -9.22 -8.54
CA PHE A 97 9.81 -10.34 -8.75
C PHE A 97 9.45 -11.14 -10.02
N LEU A 98 8.19 -11.50 -10.19
CA LEU A 98 7.71 -12.25 -11.37
C LEU A 98 7.89 -11.46 -12.69
N ASN A 99 7.73 -10.13 -12.64
CA ASN A 99 7.84 -9.28 -13.83
C ASN A 99 9.24 -8.69 -14.07
N ARG A 100 10.23 -9.00 -13.22
CA ARG A 100 11.63 -8.59 -13.47
C ARG A 100 12.15 -9.31 -14.70
N LYS A 101 12.54 -8.54 -15.71
CA LYS A 101 13.17 -9.06 -16.94
C LYS A 101 14.59 -9.59 -16.71
N TYR A 102 15.32 -8.98 -15.77
CA TYR A 102 16.76 -9.19 -15.62
C TYR A 102 17.17 -9.13 -14.15
N LEU A 103 18.05 -10.04 -13.71
CA LEU A 103 18.79 -9.95 -12.47
C LEU A 103 20.27 -9.77 -12.81
N LYS A 104 20.94 -8.74 -12.29
CA LYS A 104 22.39 -8.63 -12.43
C LYS A 104 23.04 -9.60 -11.44
N THR A 105 23.82 -10.54 -11.94
CA THR A 105 24.73 -11.36 -11.12
C THR A 105 25.81 -10.45 -10.52
N GLU A 106 26.37 -10.84 -9.38
CA GLU A 106 27.46 -10.12 -8.68
C GLU A 106 28.65 -9.78 -9.61
N ASN A 107 28.88 -10.60 -10.63
CA ASN A 107 29.90 -10.42 -11.67
C ASN A 107 29.48 -9.48 -12.83
N GLY A 108 28.39 -8.72 -12.70
CA GLY A 108 27.90 -7.77 -13.72
C GLY A 108 27.24 -8.42 -14.94
N LYS A 109 27.25 -9.75 -15.06
CA LYS A 109 26.54 -10.49 -16.11
C LYS A 109 25.02 -10.44 -15.85
N VAL A 110 24.25 -10.23 -16.92
CA VAL A 110 22.79 -10.13 -16.87
C VAL A 110 22.17 -11.52 -16.97
N LEU A 111 21.51 -11.98 -15.92
CA LEU A 111 20.76 -13.24 -15.90
C LEU A 111 19.29 -12.95 -16.25
N ILE A 112 18.82 -13.47 -17.39
CA ILE A 112 17.41 -13.38 -17.80
C ILE A 112 16.68 -14.55 -17.12
N ILE A 113 15.93 -14.29 -16.05
CA ILE A 113 15.21 -15.36 -15.32
C ILE A 113 13.86 -15.67 -15.98
N ASN A 114 13.28 -14.71 -16.69
CA ASN A 114 11.90 -14.83 -17.12
C ASN A 114 11.79 -15.48 -18.51
N GLU A 115 11.39 -16.76 -18.53
CA GLU A 115 11.14 -17.57 -19.73
C GLU A 115 10.20 -16.89 -20.74
N LYS A 116 9.28 -16.03 -20.27
CA LYS A 116 8.38 -15.24 -21.12
C LYS A 116 9.14 -14.32 -22.09
N TYR A 117 10.36 -13.90 -21.73
CA TYR A 117 11.20 -13.03 -22.55
C TYR A 117 12.32 -13.79 -23.29
N LEU A 118 12.48 -15.09 -23.01
CA LEU A 118 13.40 -15.98 -23.72
C LEU A 118 12.76 -16.61 -24.98
N ARG A 119 11.43 -16.66 -25.05
CA ARG A 119 10.73 -17.05 -26.29
C ARG A 119 10.79 -15.92 -27.31
N ARG A 120 11.89 -15.85 -28.07
CA ARG A 120 11.96 -15.11 -29.33
C ARG A 120 12.73 -15.89 -30.37
#